data_AF-A0A1F9AYW5-F1
#
_entry.id   AF-A0A1F9AYW5-F1
#
_cell.length_a   1.000
_cell.length_b   1.000
_cell.length_c   1.000
_cell.angle_alpha   90.00
_cell.angle_beta   90.00
_cell.angle_gamma   90.00
#
_symmetry.space_group_name_H-M   'P 1'
#
loop_
_entity.id
_entity.type
_entity.pdbx_description
1 polymer ?
#
loop_
_entity_poly.entity_id
_entity_poly.type
_entity_poly.pdbx_seq_one_letter_code
_entity_poly.pdbx_strand_id
1 'polypeptide(L)'
;MTLAMNKAFFDRQPADVRKALEDTAKEVSAYARQLIQDDDKQYVKKLEEAGMQITTLTQAQIVPFREATKGVAAILEPRIGKELLAKFQSAGR
;
A
#
# COMPACT_ATOMS: atom_id res chain seq x y z
N MET A 1 -3.93 -1.97 -1.12
CA MET A 1 -5.36 -2.31 -1.27
C MET A 1 -6.00 -2.31 0.11
N THR A 2 -7.11 -1.58 0.26
CA THR A 2 -7.89 -1.52 1.51
C THR A 2 -9.27 -2.08 1.24
N LEU A 3 -9.67 -3.13 1.95
CA LEU A 3 -11.03 -3.64 1.90
C LEU A 3 -11.88 -2.89 2.93
N ALA A 4 -13.03 -2.37 2.50
CA ALA A 4 -13.94 -1.64 3.36
C ALA A 4 -15.37 -2.18 3.21
N MET A 5 -16.12 -2.13 4.30
CA MET A 5 -17.54 -2.50 4.37
C MET A 5 -18.27 -1.49 5.25
N ASN A 6 -19.57 -1.28 5.00
CA ASN A 6 -20.40 -0.49 5.89
C ASN A 6 -20.39 -1.08 7.32
N LYS A 7 -20.03 -0.26 8.31
CA LYS A 7 -19.88 -0.71 9.70
C LYS A 7 -21.19 -1.21 10.31
N ALA A 8 -22.30 -0.48 10.14
CA ALA A 8 -23.59 -0.88 10.71
C ALA A 8 -24.08 -2.22 10.12
N PHE A 9 -23.83 -2.44 8.82
CA PHE A 9 -24.13 -3.71 8.17
C PHE A 9 -23.27 -4.86 8.70
N PHE A 10 -21.99 -4.62 8.96
CA PHE A 10 -21.10 -5.64 9.52
C PHE A 10 -21.47 -5.98 10.96
N ASP A 11 -21.68 -4.97 11.80
CA ASP A 11 -21.97 -5.13 13.22
C ASP A 11 -23.27 -5.91 13.47
N ARG A 12 -24.29 -5.72 12.62
CA ARG A 12 -25.59 -6.43 12.73
C ARG A 12 -25.54 -7.90 12.32
N GLN A 13 -24.44 -8.38 11.72
CA GLN A 13 -24.34 -9.79 11.34
C GLN A 13 -24.15 -10.68 12.57
N PRO A 14 -24.56 -11.95 12.52
CA PRO A 14 -24.20 -12.97 13.51
C PRO A 14 -22.68 -13.07 13.73
N ALA A 15 -22.26 -13.51 14.91
CA ALA A 15 -20.85 -13.52 15.31
C ALA A 15 -19.98 -14.47 14.45
N ASP A 16 -20.53 -15.62 14.06
CA ASP A 16 -19.93 -16.57 13.12
C ASP A 16 -19.77 -15.96 11.73
N VAL A 17 -20.76 -15.23 11.24
CA VAL A 17 -20.69 -14.51 9.96
C VAL A 17 -19.63 -13.41 10.00
N ARG A 18 -19.58 -12.61 11.07
CA ARG A 18 -18.53 -11.58 11.23
C ARG A 18 -17.14 -12.20 11.23
N LYS A 19 -16.96 -13.32 11.95
CA LYS A 19 -15.69 -14.05 11.97
C LYS A 19 -15.30 -14.57 10.59
N ALA A 20 -16.23 -15.17 9.86
CA ALA A 20 -15.98 -15.62 8.49
C ALA A 20 -15.56 -14.46 7.58
N LEU A 21 -16.27 -13.32 7.65
CA LEU A 21 -15.92 -12.12 6.88
C LEU A 21 -14.51 -11.60 7.22
N GLU A 22 -14.14 -11.52 8.49
CA GLU A 22 -12.81 -11.06 8.92
C GLU A 22 -11.69 -12.02 8.49
N ASP A 23 -11.89 -13.32 8.66
CA ASP A 23 -10.88 -14.32 8.36
C ASP A 23 -10.66 -14.42 6.83
N THR A 24 -11.75 -14.43 6.04
CA THR A 24 -11.65 -14.35 4.58
C THR A 24 -11.05 -13.02 4.11
N ALA A 25 -11.39 -11.89 4.75
CA ALA A 25 -10.78 -10.60 4.40
C ALA A 25 -9.26 -10.62 4.57
N LYS A 26 -8.73 -11.27 5.63
CA LYS A 26 -7.28 -11.40 5.85
C LYS A 26 -6.62 -12.27 4.79
N GLU A 27 -7.22 -13.43 4.49
CA GLU A 27 -6.73 -14.37 3.48
C GLU A 27 -6.67 -13.72 2.10
N VAL A 28 -7.79 -13.15 1.65
CA VAL A 28 -7.90 -12.50 0.34
C VAL A 28 -6.99 -11.28 0.26
N SER A 29 -6.80 -10.54 1.35
CA SER A 29 -5.85 -9.42 1.37
C SER A 29 -4.41 -9.87 1.16
N ALA A 30 -4.00 -11.04 1.67
CA ALA A 30 -2.68 -11.60 1.42
C ALA A 30 -2.55 -12.06 -0.04
N TYR A 31 -3.53 -12.84 -0.52
CA TYR A 31 -3.58 -13.31 -1.90
C TYR A 31 -3.55 -12.15 -2.92
N ALA A 32 -4.39 -11.13 -2.73
CA ALA A 32 -4.46 -9.99 -3.64
C ALA A 32 -3.16 -9.18 -3.67
N ARG A 33 -2.45 -9.04 -2.54
CA ARG A 33 -1.13 -8.38 -2.52
C ARG A 33 -0.12 -9.15 -3.37
N GLN A 34 -0.10 -10.47 -3.27
CA GLN A 34 0.79 -11.31 -4.08
C GLN A 34 0.44 -11.20 -5.56
N LEU A 35 -0.86 -11.31 -5.89
CA LEU A 35 -1.35 -11.19 -7.26
C LEU A 35 -0.94 -9.85 -7.89
N ILE A 36 -1.14 -8.73 -7.18
CA ILE A 36 -0.74 -7.39 -7.66
C ILE A 36 0.77 -7.32 -7.90
N GLN A 37 1.59 -7.86 -7.00
CA GLN A 37 3.05 -7.86 -7.19
C GLN A 37 3.49 -8.66 -8.41
N ASP A 38 2.81 -9.76 -8.72
CA ASP A 38 3.14 -10.59 -9.87
C ASP A 38 2.61 -9.98 -11.17
N ASP A 39 1.41 -9.41 -11.15
CA ASP A 39 0.83 -8.65 -12.25
C ASP A 39 1.69 -7.41 -12.59
N ASP A 40 2.16 -6.65 -11.59
CA ASP A 40 3.03 -5.49 -11.81
C ASP A 40 4.30 -5.87 -12.57
N LYS A 41 4.94 -7.01 -12.22
CA LYS A 41 6.12 -7.52 -12.95
C LYS A 41 5.77 -7.89 -14.39
N GLN A 42 4.62 -8.55 -14.58
CA GLN A 42 4.16 -8.91 -15.92
C GLN A 42 3.84 -7.68 -16.77
N TYR A 43 3.24 -6.65 -16.19
CA TYR A 43 2.92 -5.41 -16.90
C TYR A 43 4.16 -4.64 -17.30
N VAL A 44 5.18 -4.53 -16.42
CA VAL A 44 6.45 -3.91 -16.80
C VAL A 44 7.07 -4.62 -18.01
N LYS A 45 7.08 -5.96 -18.01
CA LYS A 45 7.59 -6.75 -19.15
C LYS A 45 6.77 -6.52 -20.43
N LYS A 46 5.44 -6.53 -20.35
CA LYS A 46 4.56 -6.26 -21.50
C LYS A 46 4.79 -4.87 -22.08
N LEU A 47 5.04 -3.87 -21.24
CA LEU A 47 5.34 -2.51 -21.69
C LEU A 47 6.69 -2.45 -22.41
N GLU A 48 7.70 -3.14 -21.89
CA GLU A 48 9.02 -3.26 -22.55
C GLU A 48 8.89 -3.95 -23.92
N GLU A 49 8.15 -5.07 -23.99
CA GLU A 49 7.86 -5.79 -25.24
C GLU A 49 7.07 -4.95 -26.25
N ALA A 50 6.20 -4.04 -25.77
CA ALA A 50 5.50 -3.07 -26.59
C ALA A 50 6.39 -1.91 -27.08
N GLY A 51 7.69 -1.92 -26.75
CA GLY A 51 8.68 -0.95 -27.19
C GLY A 51 8.90 0.22 -26.22
N MET A 52 8.37 0.15 -24.99
CA MET A 52 8.60 1.19 -23.98
C MET A 52 9.99 1.06 -23.34
N GLN A 53 10.75 2.15 -23.28
CA GLN A 53 12.01 2.16 -22.55
C GLN A 53 11.77 2.19 -21.03
N ILE A 54 12.19 1.14 -20.33
CA ILE A 54 12.12 1.06 -18.86
C ILE A 54 13.45 1.54 -18.25
N THR A 55 13.40 2.55 -17.38
CA THR A 55 14.58 3.03 -16.63
C THR A 55 14.48 2.64 -15.16
N THR A 56 15.33 1.72 -14.73
CA THR A 56 15.44 1.32 -13.31
C THR A 56 16.55 2.10 -12.62
N LEU A 57 16.20 2.87 -11.59
CA LEU A 57 17.17 3.68 -10.85
C LEU A 57 18.02 2.84 -9.90
N THR A 58 19.33 3.09 -9.89
CA THR A 58 20.24 2.58 -8.85
C THR A 58 19.94 3.25 -7.50
N GLN A 59 20.40 2.66 -6.40
CA GLN A 59 20.20 3.28 -5.09
C GLN A 59 20.84 4.68 -4.97
N ALA A 60 22.00 4.90 -5.60
CA ALA A 60 22.62 6.22 -5.65
C ALA A 60 21.74 7.25 -6.38
N GLN A 61 21.06 6.83 -7.46
CA GLN A 61 20.14 7.68 -8.21
C GLN A 61 18.80 7.91 -7.48
N ILE A 62 18.39 7.01 -6.58
CA ILE A 62 17.18 7.20 -5.77
C ILE A 62 17.39 8.24 -4.65
N VAL A 63 18.61 8.37 -4.11
CA VAL A 63 18.91 9.28 -2.99
C VAL A 63 18.44 10.73 -3.24
N PRO A 64 18.75 11.38 -4.38
CA PRO A 64 18.25 12.74 -4.67
C PRO A 64 16.73 12.87 -4.62
N PHE A 65 15.97 11.84 -5.05
CA PHE A 65 14.51 11.86 -4.97
C PHE A 65 14.02 11.77 -3.52
N ARG A 66 14.66 10.94 -2.69
CA ARG A 66 14.36 10.89 -1.25
C ARG A 66 14.62 12.23 -0.59
N GLU A 67 15.77 12.86 -0.88
CA GLU A 67 16.10 14.19 -0.34
C GLU A 67 15.09 15.26 -0.77
N ALA A 68 14.76 15.31 -2.05
CA ALA A 68 13.78 16.26 -2.60
C ALA A 68 12.37 16.08 -2.00
N THR A 69 12.03 14.90 -1.50
CA THR A 69 10.70 14.59 -0.94
C THR A 69 10.63 14.68 0.59
N LYS A 70 11.74 14.93 1.30
CA LYS A 70 11.76 15.01 2.78
C LYS A 70 10.77 16.04 3.36
N GLY A 71 10.57 17.15 2.66
CA GLY A 71 9.66 18.23 3.10
C GLY A 71 8.18 17.83 3.14
N VAL A 72 7.77 16.76 2.47
CA VAL A 72 6.36 16.32 2.39
C VAL A 72 5.82 15.95 3.77
N ALA A 73 6.64 15.38 4.64
CA ALA A 73 6.22 15.03 6.00
C ALA A 73 5.75 16.26 6.80
N ALA A 74 6.46 17.38 6.71
CA ALA A 74 6.09 18.63 7.38
C ALA A 74 4.81 19.26 6.82
N ILE A 75 4.55 19.11 5.51
CA ILE A 75 3.31 19.55 4.88
C ILE A 75 2.10 18.76 5.40
N LEU A 76 2.29 17.46 5.68
CA LEU A 76 1.23 16.57 6.13
C LEU A 76 1.04 16.57 7.65
N GLU A 77 2.05 16.96 8.43
CA GLU A 77 2.00 16.96 9.90
C GLU A 77 0.77 17.69 10.47
N PRO A 78 0.38 18.90 10.02
CA PRO A 78 -0.79 19.59 10.55
C PRO A 78 -2.12 18.85 10.32
N ARG A 79 -2.18 17.97 9.31
CA ARG A 79 -3.40 17.21 8.94
C ARG A 79 -3.45 15.83 9.57
N ILE A 80 -2.30 15.15 9.64
CA ILE A 80 -2.19 13.76 10.10
C ILE A 80 -1.91 13.70 11.61
N GLY A 81 -1.27 14.75 12.15
CA GLY A 81 -0.80 14.81 13.53
C GLY A 81 0.60 14.22 13.69
N LYS A 82 1.40 14.86 14.55
CA LYS A 82 2.80 14.52 14.81
C LYS A 82 2.98 13.09 15.32
N GLU A 83 2.06 12.61 16.15
CA GLU A 83 2.14 11.28 16.75
C GLU A 83 2.00 10.16 15.70
N LEU A 84 1.00 10.26 14.81
CA LEU A 84 0.77 9.25 13.78
C LEU A 84 1.89 9.28 12.72
N LEU A 85 2.39 10.48 12.37
CA LEU A 85 3.53 10.63 11.49
C LEU A 85 4.80 9.98 12.05
N ALA A 86 5.08 10.17 13.35
CA ALA A 86 6.21 9.54 14.03
C ALA A 86 6.09 8.02 14.06
N LYS A 87 4.89 7.48 14.36
CA LYS A 87 4.62 6.03 14.31
C LYS A 87 4.88 5.46 12.92
N PHE A 88 4.38 6.11 11.88
CA PHE A 88 4.60 5.70 10.49
C PHE A 88 6.09 5.68 10.13
N GLN A 89 6.84 6.73 10.48
CA GLN A 89 8.29 6.80 10.22
C GLN A 89 9.09 5.74 10.97
N SER A 90 8.68 5.39 12.19
CA SER A 90 9.35 4.32 12.97
C SER A 90 9.05 2.92 12.44
N ALA A 91 7.88 2.71 11.85
CA ALA A 91 7.46 1.44 11.25
C ALA A 91 8.00 1.25 9.83
N GLY A 92 8.24 2.35 9.11
CA GLY A 92 8.92 2.38 7.81
C GLY A 92 10.43 2.27 7.95
N ARG A 93 10.92 1.12 8.41
CA ARG A 93 12.31 0.66 8.24
C ARG A 93 12.32 -0.70 7.59
#